data_AF-A0A4W5MPB4-F1
#
_entry.id   AF-A0A4W5MPB4-F1
#
_cell.length_a   1.000
_cell.length_b   1.000
_cell.length_c   1.000
_cell.angle_alpha   90.00
_cell.angle_beta   90.00
_cell.angle_gamma   90.00
#
_symmetry.space_group_name_H-M   'P 1'
#
loop_
_entity.id
_entity.type
_entity.pdbx_description
1 polymer ?
#
loop_
_entity_poly.entity_id
_entity_poly.type
_entity_poly.pdbx_seq_one_letter_code
_entity_poly.pdbx_strand_id
1 'polypeptide(L)'
;MGVKCQHEIVRCLKAFMNNKYGLKAMLTSAEGIPLLVRAITPRVPHMMVDVVKLLSAICILEHPDNLHERVLEAITEEAEKQDIERFQPLLSGMNKPNIGLKNGCMQLINALISRGEELDYRIHIRSELLRLGLRDLLTEIRAIENEELRVQLSVFDDQAEDDSEELQARLNDVRIEMDDVMEVFQIVMNTVKDSKAETHLLSLMQHLLLIRNDYMVRPQYYKLIDECIAQIVLHRNGADPDFKCRNLSLDVEGLIDNMVDKTKVESSQAKAIELEKKLDAELTARHELDAELKKMEGDYEHRVHELVAEKETLGSEKQERETENQTLLEKINTLNEEVHTHTEKTL
;
A
#
# COMPACT_ATOMS: atom_id res chain seq x y z
N MET A 1 36.82 -15.05 -42.50
CA MET A 1 36.41 -13.80 -43.17
C MET A 1 37.01 -12.63 -42.40
N GLY A 2 37.55 -11.60 -43.06
CA GLY A 2 38.15 -10.45 -42.36
C GLY A 2 37.11 -9.55 -41.70
N VAL A 3 37.46 -8.89 -40.58
CA VAL A 3 36.57 -8.00 -39.81
C VAL A 3 35.94 -6.89 -40.68
N LYS A 4 36.71 -6.33 -41.62
CA LYS A 4 36.22 -5.31 -42.55
C LYS A 4 35.11 -5.84 -43.46
N CYS A 5 35.23 -7.08 -43.94
CA CYS A 5 34.20 -7.72 -44.77
C CYS A 5 32.93 -7.99 -43.96
N GLN A 6 33.07 -8.44 -42.70
CA GLN A 6 31.91 -8.66 -41.81
C GLN A 6 31.16 -7.36 -41.52
N HIS A 7 31.85 -6.27 -41.23
CA HIS A 7 31.20 -4.97 -41.00
C HIS A 7 30.50 -4.47 -42.27
N GLU A 8 31.09 -4.65 -43.45
CA GLU A 8 30.45 -4.25 -44.70
C GLU A 8 29.19 -5.07 -44.98
N ILE A 9 29.18 -6.37 -44.68
CA ILE A 9 27.98 -7.21 -44.76
C ILE A 9 26.88 -6.66 -43.85
N VAL A 10 27.19 -6.27 -42.60
CA VAL A 10 26.21 -5.65 -41.69
C VAL A 10 25.64 -4.36 -42.28
N ARG A 11 26.47 -3.51 -42.91
CA ARG A 11 25.99 -2.30 -43.60
C ARG A 11 25.10 -2.63 -44.79
N CYS A 12 25.44 -3.65 -45.57
CA CYS A 12 24.58 -4.13 -46.66
C CYS A 12 23.25 -4.66 -46.13
N LEU A 13 23.25 -5.43 -45.03
CA LEU A 13 22.03 -5.92 -44.38
C LEU A 13 21.17 -4.76 -43.87
N LYS A 14 21.78 -3.74 -43.27
CA LYS A 14 21.09 -2.50 -42.85
C LYS A 14 20.38 -1.82 -44.03
N ALA A 15 21.08 -1.66 -45.16
CA ALA A 15 20.50 -1.08 -46.37
C ALA A 15 19.40 -1.97 -46.97
N PHE A 16 19.61 -3.29 -46.96
CA PHE A 16 18.65 -4.27 -47.45
C PHE A 16 17.35 -4.29 -46.63
N MET A 17 17.44 -4.19 -45.31
CA MET A 17 16.29 -4.14 -44.40
C MET A 17 15.56 -2.79 -44.41
N ASN A 18 16.11 -1.75 -45.05
CA ASN A 18 15.50 -0.42 -45.13
C ASN A 18 14.35 -0.34 -46.16
N ASN A 19 13.60 -1.42 -46.32
CA ASN A 19 12.36 -1.49 -47.08
C ASN A 19 11.55 -2.72 -46.63
N LYS A 20 10.23 -2.70 -46.84
CA LYS A 20 9.32 -3.77 -46.38
C LYS A 20 9.69 -5.17 -46.90
N TYR A 21 10.16 -5.27 -48.14
CA TYR A 21 10.48 -6.57 -48.75
C TYR A 21 11.76 -7.17 -48.17
N GLY A 22 12.82 -6.39 -48.06
CA GLY A 22 14.08 -6.85 -47.50
C GLY A 22 13.99 -7.17 -46.01
N LEU A 23 13.23 -6.38 -45.24
CA LEU A 23 12.93 -6.70 -43.85
C LEU A 23 12.17 -8.02 -43.73
N LYS A 24 11.08 -8.21 -44.49
CA LYS A 24 10.33 -9.47 -44.49
C LYS A 24 11.22 -10.67 -44.86
N ALA A 25 12.02 -10.54 -45.92
CA ALA A 25 12.94 -11.59 -46.36
C ALA A 25 13.96 -11.95 -45.26
N MET A 26 14.45 -10.95 -44.53
CA MET A 26 15.37 -11.16 -43.41
C MET A 26 14.72 -11.90 -42.24
N LEU A 27 13.49 -11.52 -41.87
CA LEU A 27 12.76 -12.11 -40.74
C LEU A 27 12.25 -13.54 -41.03
N THR A 28 11.95 -13.84 -42.30
CA THR A 28 11.57 -15.19 -42.77
C THR A 28 12.78 -16.12 -42.88
N SER A 29 14.00 -15.59 -42.98
CA SER A 29 15.21 -16.42 -43.04
C SER A 29 15.53 -17.02 -41.68
N ALA A 30 15.75 -18.34 -41.63
CA ALA A 30 16.12 -19.05 -40.41
C ALA A 30 17.43 -18.52 -39.79
N GLU A 31 18.39 -18.14 -40.64
CA GLU A 31 19.72 -17.67 -40.21
C GLU A 31 19.81 -16.14 -40.10
N GLY A 32 18.75 -15.40 -40.45
CA GLY A 32 18.81 -13.94 -40.47
C GLY A 32 19.19 -13.35 -39.11
N ILE A 33 18.32 -13.55 -38.11
CA ILE A 33 18.54 -13.05 -36.75
C ILE A 33 19.79 -13.68 -36.11
N PRO A 34 20.02 -15.02 -36.18
CA PRO A 34 21.23 -15.64 -35.64
C PRO A 34 22.54 -15.04 -36.17
N LEU A 35 22.62 -14.72 -37.46
CA LEU A 35 23.82 -14.09 -38.03
C LEU A 35 24.06 -12.67 -37.51
N LEU A 36 23.00 -11.90 -37.25
CA LEU A 36 23.13 -10.59 -36.61
C LEU A 36 23.60 -10.75 -35.15
N VAL A 37 23.03 -11.67 -34.40
CA VAL A 37 23.44 -11.95 -33.02
C VAL A 37 24.91 -12.34 -32.92
N ARG A 38 25.40 -13.20 -33.83
CA ARG A 38 26.82 -13.56 -33.94
C ARG A 38 27.75 -12.36 -34.16
N ALA A 39 27.23 -11.29 -34.75
CA ALA A 39 27.97 -10.05 -34.98
C ALA A 39 27.97 -9.10 -33.75
N ILE A 40 27.31 -9.45 -32.64
CA ILE A 40 27.41 -8.78 -31.35
C ILE A 40 28.79 -9.08 -30.74
N THR A 41 29.82 -8.38 -31.22
CA THR A 41 31.21 -8.58 -30.79
C THR A 41 31.82 -7.29 -30.23
N PRO A 42 32.11 -7.23 -28.92
CA PRO A 42 32.74 -6.05 -28.28
C PRO A 42 34.15 -5.73 -28.80
N ARG A 43 34.80 -6.67 -29.51
CA ARG A 43 36.10 -6.47 -30.15
C ARG A 43 36.03 -5.53 -31.35
N VAL A 44 34.84 -5.33 -31.93
CA VAL A 44 34.61 -4.46 -33.10
C VAL A 44 33.47 -3.48 -32.79
N PRO A 45 33.71 -2.46 -31.95
CA PRO A 45 32.65 -1.59 -31.40
C PRO A 45 31.73 -0.97 -32.45
N HIS A 46 32.29 -0.44 -33.54
CA HIS A 46 31.50 0.23 -34.58
C HIS A 46 30.55 -0.74 -35.32
N MET A 47 30.96 -1.99 -35.54
CA MET A 47 30.08 -3.00 -36.12
C MET A 47 29.00 -3.39 -35.12
N MET A 48 29.38 -3.61 -33.87
CA MET A 48 28.44 -3.96 -32.81
C MET A 48 27.37 -2.88 -32.62
N VAL A 49 27.71 -1.59 -32.73
CA VAL A 49 26.74 -0.47 -32.72
C VAL A 49 25.67 -0.64 -33.80
N ASP A 50 26.07 -0.94 -35.04
CA ASP A 50 25.10 -1.14 -36.14
C ASP A 50 24.23 -2.38 -35.87
N VAL A 51 24.83 -3.46 -35.37
CA VAL A 51 24.13 -4.72 -35.06
C VAL A 51 23.10 -4.55 -33.95
N VAL A 52 23.49 -3.98 -32.80
CA VAL A 52 22.55 -3.84 -31.66
C VAL A 52 21.39 -2.91 -32.02
N LYS A 53 21.64 -1.84 -32.79
CA LYS A 53 20.57 -0.95 -33.29
C LYS A 53 19.59 -1.68 -34.22
N LEU A 54 20.10 -2.54 -35.09
CA LEU A 54 19.25 -3.36 -35.96
C LEU A 54 18.41 -4.34 -35.16
N LEU A 55 19.01 -5.02 -34.19
CA LEU A 55 18.30 -5.95 -33.31
C LEU A 55 17.25 -5.24 -32.45
N SER A 56 17.55 -4.04 -31.92
CA SER A 56 16.57 -3.23 -31.20
C SER A 56 15.36 -2.90 -32.09
N ALA A 57 15.61 -2.48 -33.33
CA ALA A 57 14.53 -2.20 -34.28
C ALA A 57 13.70 -3.44 -34.62
N ILE A 58 14.33 -4.61 -34.71
CA ILE A 58 13.64 -5.90 -34.91
C ILE A 58 12.78 -6.25 -33.70
N CYS A 59 13.26 -6.05 -32.47
CA CYS A 59 12.50 -6.35 -31.25
C CYS A 59 11.24 -5.47 -31.12
N ILE A 60 11.35 -4.19 -31.49
CA ILE A 60 10.26 -3.20 -31.37
C ILE A 60 9.20 -3.37 -32.48
N LEU A 61 9.57 -3.98 -33.62
CA LEU A 61 8.66 -4.15 -34.74
C LEU A 61 7.42 -4.95 -34.35
N GLU A 62 6.25 -4.38 -34.57
CA GLU A 62 4.98 -5.09 -34.45
C GLU A 62 4.89 -6.16 -35.54
N HIS A 63 4.97 -7.42 -35.14
CA HIS A 63 4.93 -8.59 -36.01
C HIS A 63 4.23 -9.75 -35.28
N PRO A 64 3.50 -10.63 -35.99
CA PRO A 64 2.79 -11.75 -35.37
C PRO A 64 3.71 -12.73 -34.63
N ASP A 65 4.93 -12.91 -35.14
CA ASP A 65 5.95 -13.73 -34.49
C ASP A 65 6.63 -12.85 -33.44
N ASN A 66 6.58 -13.22 -32.16
CA ASN A 66 7.24 -12.52 -31.05
C ASN A 66 8.75 -12.29 -31.31
N LEU A 67 9.10 -11.22 -32.02
CA LEU A 67 10.46 -11.04 -32.56
C LEU A 67 11.50 -10.82 -31.46
N HIS A 68 11.10 -10.19 -30.36
CA HIS A 68 11.96 -10.00 -29.20
C HIS A 68 12.35 -11.35 -28.56
N GLU A 69 11.41 -12.30 -28.44
CA GLU A 69 11.70 -13.67 -27.99
C GLU A 69 12.63 -14.39 -28.96
N ARG A 70 12.40 -14.29 -30.28
CA ARG A 70 13.29 -14.88 -31.29
C ARG A 70 14.72 -14.30 -31.24
N VAL A 71 14.85 -13.00 -30.98
CA VAL A 71 16.17 -12.38 -30.78
C VAL A 71 16.82 -12.91 -29.50
N LEU A 72 16.07 -13.00 -28.40
CA LEU A 72 16.57 -13.52 -27.14
C LEU A 72 16.98 -15.01 -27.24
N GLU A 73 16.21 -15.82 -27.94
CA GLU A 73 16.51 -17.22 -28.25
C GLU A 73 17.83 -17.33 -29.02
N ALA A 74 17.99 -16.54 -30.09
CA ALA A 74 19.23 -16.51 -30.86
C ALA A 74 20.43 -16.04 -30.01
N ILE A 75 20.25 -15.07 -29.11
CA ILE A 75 21.27 -14.63 -28.15
C ILE A 75 21.64 -15.78 -27.20
N THR A 76 20.65 -16.53 -26.73
CA THR A 76 20.84 -17.67 -25.83
C THR A 76 21.60 -18.80 -26.52
N GLU A 77 21.18 -19.22 -27.72
CA GLU A 77 21.89 -20.26 -28.48
C GLU A 77 23.34 -19.88 -28.81
N GLU A 78 23.58 -18.62 -29.18
CA GLU A 78 24.94 -18.17 -29.50
C GLU A 78 25.83 -18.14 -28.26
N ALA A 79 25.27 -17.82 -27.10
CA ALA A 79 25.97 -17.84 -25.83
C ALA A 79 26.34 -19.27 -25.40
N GLU A 80 25.40 -20.22 -25.56
CA GLU A 80 25.65 -21.64 -25.32
C GLU A 80 26.76 -22.19 -26.23
N LYS A 81 26.77 -21.82 -27.51
CA LYS A 81 27.83 -22.18 -28.47
C LYS A 81 29.21 -21.65 -28.05
N GLN A 82 29.24 -20.54 -27.32
CA GLN A 82 30.47 -19.87 -26.87
C GLN A 82 30.83 -20.19 -25.42
N ASP A 83 30.01 -20.94 -24.68
CA ASP A 83 30.16 -21.23 -23.25
C ASP A 83 30.31 -19.94 -22.40
N ILE A 84 29.42 -18.96 -22.66
CA ILE A 84 29.37 -17.69 -21.94
C ILE A 84 27.93 -17.35 -21.51
N GLU A 85 27.81 -16.41 -20.57
CA GLU A 85 26.52 -15.83 -20.20
C GLU A 85 25.94 -14.99 -21.36
N ARG A 86 24.64 -15.12 -21.61
CA ARG A 86 24.01 -14.61 -22.84
C ARG A 86 24.05 -13.10 -23.01
N PHE A 87 24.03 -12.36 -21.90
CA PHE A 87 24.16 -10.89 -21.93
C PHE A 87 25.60 -10.38 -21.75
N GLN A 88 26.58 -11.26 -21.54
CA GLN A 88 27.98 -10.87 -21.35
C GLN A 88 28.54 -10.01 -22.50
N PRO A 89 28.23 -10.28 -23.79
CA PRO A 89 28.68 -9.42 -24.88
C PRO A 89 28.13 -7.99 -24.78
N LEU A 90 26.88 -7.80 -24.33
CA LEU A 90 26.28 -6.47 -24.18
C LEU A 90 26.97 -5.68 -23.07
N LEU A 91 27.14 -6.27 -21.89
CA LEU A 91 27.83 -5.63 -20.76
C LEU A 91 29.30 -5.32 -21.07
N SER A 92 29.97 -6.23 -21.77
CA SER A 92 31.35 -6.02 -22.26
C SER A 92 31.43 -4.88 -23.28
N GLY A 93 30.39 -4.68 -24.11
CA GLY A 93 30.26 -3.55 -25.02
C GLY A 93 30.03 -2.24 -24.27
N MET A 94 29.15 -2.26 -23.26
CA MET A 94 28.89 -1.12 -22.38
C MET A 94 30.13 -0.67 -21.62
N ASN A 95 31.06 -1.56 -21.28
CA ASN A 95 32.32 -1.19 -20.63
C ASN A 95 33.35 -0.52 -21.57
N LYS A 96 33.10 -0.47 -22.89
CA LYS A 96 34.01 0.23 -23.82
C LYS A 96 33.84 1.75 -23.74
N PRO A 97 34.90 2.56 -23.92
CA PRO A 97 34.81 4.02 -23.98
C PRO A 97 34.22 4.51 -25.31
N ASN A 98 33.03 4.01 -25.66
CA ASN A 98 32.29 4.36 -26.87
C ASN A 98 30.83 4.63 -26.49
N ILE A 99 30.46 5.91 -26.52
CA ILE A 99 29.11 6.39 -26.13
C ILE A 99 28.04 5.78 -27.03
N GLY A 100 28.28 5.70 -28.34
CA GLY A 100 27.34 5.10 -29.29
C GLY A 100 27.10 3.61 -29.02
N LEU A 101 28.11 2.88 -28.55
CA LEU A 101 27.97 1.48 -28.15
C LEU A 101 27.23 1.33 -26.83
N LYS A 102 27.54 2.15 -25.82
CA LYS A 102 26.76 2.21 -24.57
C LYS A 102 25.27 2.45 -24.86
N ASN A 103 24.98 3.42 -25.73
CA ASN A 103 23.62 3.76 -26.12
C ASN A 103 22.93 2.60 -26.86
N GLY A 104 23.60 2.00 -27.84
CA GLY A 104 23.06 0.86 -28.57
C GLY A 104 22.81 -0.38 -27.71
N CYS A 105 23.70 -0.67 -26.75
CA CYS A 105 23.50 -1.77 -25.80
C CYS A 105 22.31 -1.52 -24.87
N MET A 106 22.20 -0.31 -24.30
CA MET A 106 21.04 0.07 -23.49
C MET A 106 19.74 0.01 -24.29
N GLN A 107 19.75 0.47 -25.55
CA GLN A 107 18.59 0.40 -26.42
C GLN A 107 18.15 -1.04 -26.70
N LEU A 108 19.08 -1.99 -26.88
CA LEU A 108 18.73 -3.40 -27.06
C LEU A 108 18.21 -4.02 -25.76
N ILE A 109 18.80 -3.69 -24.62
CA ILE A 109 18.30 -4.13 -23.31
C ILE A 109 16.85 -3.66 -23.10
N ASN A 110 16.57 -2.37 -23.30
CA ASN A 110 15.22 -1.81 -23.20
C ASN A 110 14.26 -2.48 -24.19
N ALA A 111 14.68 -2.70 -25.43
CA ALA A 111 13.84 -3.34 -26.44
C ALA A 111 13.51 -4.81 -26.10
N LEU A 112 14.40 -5.53 -25.43
CA LEU A 112 14.14 -6.90 -24.97
C LEU A 112 13.19 -6.93 -23.77
N ILE A 113 13.34 -5.98 -22.83
CA ILE A 113 12.51 -5.93 -21.62
C ILE A 113 11.11 -5.37 -21.92
N SER A 114 11.01 -4.17 -22.51
CA SER A 114 9.72 -3.46 -22.70
C SER A 114 8.77 -4.13 -23.69
N ARG A 115 9.23 -5.14 -24.44
CA ARG A 115 8.38 -5.92 -25.35
C ARG A 115 7.80 -7.18 -24.72
N GLY A 116 8.27 -7.57 -23.53
CA GLY A 116 7.70 -8.66 -22.78
C GLY A 116 6.36 -8.27 -22.16
N GLU A 117 5.30 -8.97 -22.57
CA GLU A 117 3.94 -8.72 -22.07
C GLU A 117 3.81 -9.11 -20.58
N GLU A 118 4.43 -10.23 -20.20
CA GLU A 118 4.36 -10.76 -18.83
C GLU A 118 5.34 -10.05 -17.88
N LEU A 119 4.85 -9.60 -16.73
CA LEU A 119 5.67 -8.99 -15.67
C LEU A 119 6.82 -9.91 -15.24
N ASP A 120 6.55 -11.21 -15.06
CA ASP A 120 7.54 -12.19 -14.63
C ASP A 120 8.70 -12.32 -15.62
N TYR A 121 8.42 -12.18 -16.92
CA TYR A 121 9.44 -12.13 -17.95
C TYR A 121 10.31 -10.87 -17.82
N ARG A 122 9.70 -9.70 -17.65
CA ARG A 122 10.44 -8.42 -17.54
C ARG A 122 11.34 -8.42 -16.30
N ILE A 123 10.81 -8.84 -15.16
CA ILE A 123 11.57 -9.01 -13.91
C ILE A 123 12.71 -10.02 -14.12
N HIS A 124 12.46 -11.16 -14.75
CA HIS A 124 13.47 -12.18 -14.99
C HIS A 124 14.67 -11.64 -15.79
N ILE A 125 14.43 -11.00 -16.94
CA ILE A 125 15.49 -10.45 -17.81
C ILE A 125 16.25 -9.33 -17.11
N ARG A 126 15.55 -8.40 -16.45
CA ARG A 126 16.16 -7.30 -15.70
C ARG A 126 17.08 -7.84 -14.60
N SER A 127 16.58 -8.82 -13.85
CA SER A 127 17.32 -9.41 -12.72
C SER A 127 18.55 -10.17 -13.17
N GLU A 128 18.49 -10.89 -14.29
CA GLU A 128 19.65 -11.55 -14.88
C GLU A 128 20.75 -10.54 -15.26
N LEU A 129 20.38 -9.47 -15.95
CA LEU A 129 21.32 -8.40 -16.33
C LEU A 129 21.97 -7.75 -15.09
N LEU A 130 21.18 -7.46 -14.06
CA LEU A 130 21.69 -6.89 -12.81
C LEU A 130 22.66 -7.84 -12.10
N ARG A 131 22.35 -9.14 -12.03
CA ARG A 131 23.25 -10.17 -11.46
C ARG A 131 24.56 -10.33 -12.24
N LEU A 132 24.56 -10.00 -13.53
CA LEU A 132 25.76 -9.99 -14.39
C LEU A 132 26.59 -8.70 -14.26
N GLY A 133 26.16 -7.74 -13.44
CA GLY A 133 26.92 -6.52 -13.14
C GLY A 133 26.41 -5.26 -13.86
N LEU A 134 25.19 -5.27 -14.41
CA LEU A 134 24.60 -4.07 -15.03
C LEU A 134 24.46 -2.92 -14.01
N ARG A 135 24.24 -3.21 -12.71
CA ARG A 135 24.06 -2.18 -11.67
C ARG A 135 25.24 -1.22 -11.58
N ASP A 136 26.46 -1.73 -11.61
CA ASP A 136 27.68 -0.92 -11.53
C ASP A 136 27.86 -0.09 -12.82
N LEU A 137 27.60 -0.70 -13.97
CA LEU A 137 27.66 -0.03 -15.27
C LEU A 137 26.64 1.11 -15.39
N LEU A 138 25.42 0.93 -14.89
CA LEU A 138 24.41 2.00 -14.88
C LEU A 138 24.87 3.19 -14.03
N THR A 139 25.54 2.93 -12.91
CA THR A 139 26.10 3.98 -12.05
C THR A 139 27.15 4.81 -12.80
N GLU A 140 28.06 4.15 -13.52
CA GLU A 140 29.06 4.83 -14.35
C GLU A 140 28.44 5.59 -15.53
N ILE A 141 27.44 5.00 -16.20
CA ILE A 141 26.80 5.60 -17.39
C ILE A 141 25.97 6.83 -17.02
N ARG A 142 25.33 6.85 -15.84
CA ARG A 142 24.59 8.01 -15.33
C ARG A 142 25.46 9.26 -15.15
N ALA A 143 26.78 9.09 -14.96
CA ALA A 143 27.72 10.22 -14.87
C ALA A 143 28.09 10.84 -16.23
N ILE A 144 27.67 10.23 -17.36
CA ILE A 144 28.00 10.70 -18.70
C ILE A 144 26.98 11.75 -19.15
N GLU A 145 27.45 12.94 -19.53
CA GLU A 145 26.63 14.00 -20.10
C GLU A 145 26.27 13.72 -21.56
N ASN A 146 25.24 12.89 -21.79
CA ASN A 146 24.74 12.59 -23.13
C ASN A 146 23.21 12.40 -23.13
N GLU A 147 22.50 13.21 -23.91
CA GLU A 147 21.03 13.18 -23.97
C GLU A 147 20.47 11.84 -24.44
N GLU A 148 21.05 11.21 -25.47
CA GLU A 148 20.56 9.93 -25.97
C GLU A 148 20.66 8.83 -24.90
N LEU A 149 21.77 8.79 -24.16
CA LEU A 149 21.94 7.87 -23.04
C LEU A 149 20.96 8.16 -21.89
N ARG A 150 20.73 9.43 -21.55
CA ARG A 150 19.75 9.80 -20.52
C ARG A 150 18.35 9.32 -20.87
N VAL A 151 17.95 9.44 -22.14
CA VAL A 151 16.66 8.88 -22.60
C VAL A 151 16.61 7.37 -22.38
N GLN A 152 17.66 6.62 -22.74
CA GLN A 152 17.65 5.17 -22.52
C GLN A 152 17.67 4.78 -21.04
N LEU A 153 18.33 5.56 -20.19
CA LEU A 153 18.32 5.35 -18.73
C LEU A 153 16.93 5.63 -18.15
N SER A 154 16.26 6.71 -18.56
CA SER A 154 14.88 7.02 -18.17
C SER A 154 13.95 5.87 -18.54
N VAL A 155 13.97 5.42 -19.80
CA VAL A 155 13.14 4.29 -20.25
C VAL A 155 13.36 3.03 -19.40
N PHE A 156 14.61 2.75 -19.02
CA PHE A 156 14.92 1.60 -18.17
C PHE A 156 14.37 1.78 -16.75
N ASP A 157 14.55 2.96 -16.16
CA ASP A 157 14.16 3.28 -14.79
C ASP A 157 12.62 3.40 -14.68
N ASP A 158 11.96 4.09 -15.61
CA ASP A 158 10.50 4.26 -15.68
C ASP A 158 9.80 2.89 -15.81
N GLN A 159 10.28 2.03 -16.73
CA GLN A 159 9.74 0.67 -16.88
C GLN A 159 9.93 -0.19 -15.61
N ALA A 160 11.01 0.03 -14.88
CA ALA A 160 11.29 -0.69 -13.65
C ALA A 160 10.40 -0.22 -12.48
N GLU A 161 10.02 1.06 -12.48
CA GLU A 161 9.02 1.62 -11.55
C GLU A 161 7.62 1.10 -11.87
N ASP A 162 7.20 1.14 -13.15
CA ASP A 162 5.93 0.58 -13.62
C ASP A 162 5.78 -0.90 -13.22
N ASP A 163 6.83 -1.71 -13.40
CA ASP A 163 6.84 -3.13 -13.01
C ASP A 163 6.70 -3.32 -11.49
N SER A 164 7.27 -2.40 -10.71
CA SER A 164 7.15 -2.41 -9.25
C SER A 164 5.72 -2.08 -8.81
N GLU A 165 5.06 -1.13 -9.48
CA GLU A 165 3.66 -0.79 -9.22
C GLU A 165 2.72 -1.92 -9.63
N GLU A 166 2.96 -2.59 -10.77
CA GLU A 166 2.19 -3.76 -11.20
C GLU A 166 2.29 -4.90 -10.19
N LEU A 167 3.50 -5.20 -9.69
CA LEU A 167 3.70 -6.23 -8.66
C LEU A 167 2.99 -5.88 -7.35
N GLN A 168 3.02 -4.60 -6.96
CA GLN A 168 2.31 -4.11 -5.78
C GLN A 168 0.78 -4.24 -5.93
N ALA A 169 0.26 -4.00 -7.13
CA ALA A 169 -1.15 -4.22 -7.45
C ALA A 169 -1.54 -5.70 -7.35
N ARG A 170 -0.71 -6.63 -7.89
CA ARG A 170 -0.94 -8.08 -7.73
C ARG A 170 -1.03 -8.51 -6.27
N LEU A 171 -0.19 -7.94 -5.39
CA LEU A 171 -0.28 -8.21 -3.95
C LEU A 171 -1.61 -7.71 -3.35
N ASN A 172 -2.12 -6.56 -3.80
CA ASN A 172 -3.41 -6.04 -3.35
C ASN A 172 -4.55 -6.95 -3.78
N ASP A 173 -4.52 -7.47 -5.01
CA ASP A 173 -5.51 -8.43 -5.50
C ASP A 173 -5.47 -9.72 -4.66
N VAL A 174 -4.28 -10.27 -4.39
CA VAL A 174 -4.12 -11.43 -3.49
C VAL A 174 -4.70 -11.16 -2.10
N ARG A 175 -4.49 -9.96 -1.55
CA ARG A 175 -5.05 -9.58 -0.23
C ARG A 175 -6.58 -9.48 -0.22
N ILE A 176 -7.20 -9.18 -1.36
CA ILE A 176 -8.66 -9.11 -1.51
C ILE A 176 -9.23 -10.52 -1.68
N GLU A 177 -8.59 -11.36 -2.49
CA GLU A 177 -9.08 -12.69 -2.82
C GLU A 177 -8.77 -13.75 -1.74
N MET A 178 -7.68 -13.58 -0.99
CA MET A 178 -7.17 -14.55 -0.03
C MET A 178 -7.21 -14.00 1.39
N ASP A 179 -8.35 -14.17 2.06
CA ASP A 179 -8.56 -13.72 3.45
C ASP A 179 -8.47 -14.85 4.50
N ASP A 180 -8.40 -16.11 4.08
CA ASP A 180 -8.19 -17.28 4.95
C ASP A 180 -6.72 -17.70 5.04
N VAL A 181 -6.21 -17.75 6.27
CA VAL A 181 -4.81 -18.09 6.55
C VAL A 181 -4.47 -19.54 6.18
N MET A 182 -5.41 -20.47 6.35
CA MET A 182 -5.16 -21.90 6.08
C MET A 182 -5.10 -22.18 4.59
N GLU A 183 -5.96 -21.54 3.80
CA GLU A 183 -5.92 -21.58 2.35
C GLU A 183 -4.58 -21.03 1.80
N VAL A 184 -4.18 -19.82 2.23
CA VAL A 184 -2.90 -19.22 1.84
C VAL A 184 -1.74 -20.15 2.21
N PHE A 185 -1.74 -20.69 3.44
CA PHE A 185 -0.72 -21.61 3.90
C PHE A 185 -0.64 -22.86 3.02
N GLN A 186 -1.79 -23.45 2.66
CA GLN A 186 -1.83 -24.65 1.83
C GLN A 186 -1.31 -24.37 0.42
N ILE A 187 -1.64 -23.22 -0.16
CA ILE A 187 -1.11 -22.79 -1.47
C ILE A 187 0.41 -22.63 -1.39
N VAL A 188 0.94 -21.88 -0.42
CA VAL A 188 2.37 -21.67 -0.23
C VAL A 188 3.11 -23.00 -0.03
N MET A 189 2.57 -23.89 0.79
CA MET A 189 3.12 -25.24 1.00
C MET A 189 3.17 -26.03 -0.30
N ASN A 190 2.08 -26.04 -1.07
CA ASN A 190 2.03 -26.75 -2.37
C ASN A 190 3.05 -26.19 -3.36
N THR A 191 3.26 -24.87 -3.38
CA THR A 191 4.23 -24.21 -4.26
C THR A 191 5.67 -24.58 -3.96
N VAL A 192 6.03 -24.76 -2.68
CA VAL A 192 7.41 -25.09 -2.29
C VAL A 192 7.68 -26.59 -2.16
N LYS A 193 6.64 -27.42 -2.14
CA LYS A 193 6.72 -28.86 -1.91
C LYS A 193 7.67 -29.54 -2.91
N ASP A 194 8.48 -30.46 -2.41
CA ASP A 194 9.47 -31.24 -3.18
C ASP A 194 10.54 -30.36 -3.87
N SER A 195 10.72 -29.12 -3.39
CA SER A 195 11.73 -28.18 -3.87
C SER A 195 12.77 -27.86 -2.80
N LYS A 196 13.88 -27.21 -3.20
CA LYS A 196 14.90 -26.72 -2.24
C LYS A 196 14.34 -25.68 -1.27
N ALA A 197 13.26 -24.98 -1.63
CA ALA A 197 12.64 -23.95 -0.80
C ALA A 197 11.85 -24.51 0.39
N GLU A 198 11.41 -25.78 0.34
CA GLU A 198 10.61 -26.41 1.39
C GLU A 198 11.29 -26.34 2.77
N THR A 199 12.59 -26.65 2.81
CA THR A 199 13.38 -26.60 4.05
C THR A 199 13.50 -25.18 4.62
N HIS A 200 13.51 -24.16 3.74
CA HIS A 200 13.56 -22.76 4.16
C HIS A 200 12.20 -22.29 4.71
N LEU A 201 11.08 -22.69 4.10
CA LEU A 201 9.75 -22.41 4.64
C LEU A 201 9.57 -23.04 6.03
N LEU A 202 9.97 -24.31 6.20
CA LEU A 202 9.95 -24.98 7.50
C LEU A 202 10.76 -24.21 8.55
N SER A 203 11.98 -23.80 8.19
CA SER A 203 12.83 -23.03 9.08
C SER A 203 12.21 -21.68 9.45
N LEU A 204 11.60 -20.96 8.49
CA LEU A 204 10.91 -19.69 8.76
C LEU A 204 9.80 -19.88 9.80
N MET A 205 8.94 -20.89 9.63
CA MET A 205 7.89 -21.20 10.60
C MET A 205 8.45 -21.55 11.98
N GLN A 206 9.55 -22.31 12.05
CA GLN A 206 10.22 -22.64 13.31
C GLN A 206 10.74 -21.39 14.03
N HIS A 207 11.29 -20.41 13.31
CA HIS A 207 11.71 -19.14 13.90
C HIS A 207 10.50 -18.34 14.44
N LEU A 208 9.36 -18.34 13.74
CA LEU A 208 8.14 -17.69 14.22
C LEU A 208 7.66 -18.28 15.56
N LEU A 209 7.83 -19.58 15.80
CA LEU A 209 7.50 -20.23 17.08
C LEU A 209 8.37 -19.74 18.26
N LEU A 210 9.56 -19.21 17.99
CA LEU A 210 10.49 -18.70 19.01
C LEU A 210 10.23 -17.23 19.37
N ILE A 211 9.29 -16.55 18.71
CA ILE A 211 8.92 -15.17 19.05
C ILE A 211 8.35 -15.13 20.47
N ARG A 212 8.94 -14.25 21.30
CA ARG A 212 8.60 -14.08 22.71
C ARG A 212 7.09 -13.99 22.93
N ASN A 213 6.57 -14.74 23.90
CA ASN A 213 5.16 -14.75 24.27
C ASN A 213 4.80 -13.55 25.16
N ASP A 214 4.91 -12.36 24.59
CA ASP A 214 4.61 -11.09 25.24
C ASP A 214 3.50 -10.39 24.44
N TYR A 215 2.42 -10.01 25.10
CA TYR A 215 1.22 -9.46 24.46
C TYR A 215 1.49 -8.14 23.72
N MET A 216 2.40 -7.29 24.22
CA MET A 216 2.71 -5.99 23.62
C MET A 216 3.80 -6.10 22.56
N VAL A 217 4.79 -6.96 22.78
CA VAL A 217 5.99 -7.05 21.93
C VAL A 217 5.82 -8.02 20.76
N ARG A 218 5.03 -9.09 20.92
CA ARG A 218 4.81 -10.07 19.85
C ARG A 218 4.24 -9.44 18.56
N PRO A 219 3.22 -8.56 18.59
CA PRO A 219 2.73 -7.91 17.37
C PRO A 219 3.82 -7.09 16.65
N GLN A 220 4.74 -6.47 17.39
CA GLN A 220 5.83 -5.70 16.82
C GLN A 220 6.84 -6.59 16.08
N TYR A 221 7.13 -7.79 16.60
CA TYR A 221 7.94 -8.77 15.86
C TYR A 221 7.30 -9.17 14.53
N TYR A 222 6.00 -9.52 14.55
CA TYR A 222 5.30 -9.92 13.32
C TYR A 222 5.21 -8.79 12.30
N LYS A 223 4.97 -7.55 12.76
CA LYS A 223 4.96 -6.38 11.88
C LYS A 223 6.33 -6.11 11.25
N LEU A 224 7.40 -6.19 12.04
CA LEU A 224 8.76 -6.02 11.50
C LEU A 224 9.09 -7.11 10.47
N ILE A 225 8.69 -8.36 10.74
CA ILE A 225 8.90 -9.48 9.82
C ILE A 225 8.10 -9.27 8.54
N ASP A 226 6.83 -8.87 8.63
CA ASP A 226 5.97 -8.55 7.48
C ASP A 226 6.58 -7.43 6.61
N GLU A 227 7.05 -6.34 7.23
CA GLU A 227 7.71 -5.25 6.51
C GLU A 227 9.04 -5.69 5.87
N CYS A 228 9.83 -6.55 6.53
CA CYS A 228 11.03 -7.14 5.94
C CYS A 228 10.69 -8.04 4.74
N ILE A 229 9.67 -8.90 4.86
CA ILE A 229 9.22 -9.78 3.77
C ILE A 229 8.73 -8.93 2.60
N ALA A 230 7.96 -7.86 2.87
CA ALA A 230 7.50 -6.94 1.85
C ALA A 230 8.67 -6.29 1.09
N GLN A 231 9.71 -5.80 1.77
CA GLN A 231 10.90 -5.24 1.11
C GLN A 231 11.70 -6.26 0.28
N ILE A 232 11.66 -7.54 0.65
CA ILE A 232 12.36 -8.63 -0.07
C ILE A 232 11.57 -9.04 -1.31
N VAL A 233 10.26 -9.27 -1.17
CA VAL A 233 9.38 -9.77 -2.23
C VAL A 233 9.00 -8.67 -3.21
N LEU A 234 8.68 -7.46 -2.69
CA LEU A 234 8.41 -6.26 -3.47
C LEU A 234 9.70 -5.44 -3.60
N HIS A 235 10.75 -6.10 -4.09
CA HIS A 235 12.04 -5.45 -4.23
C HIS A 235 11.93 -4.27 -5.21
N ARG A 236 12.60 -3.18 -4.86
CA ARG A 236 12.52 -1.93 -5.63
C ARG A 236 13.01 -2.14 -7.06
N ASN A 237 12.36 -1.43 -8.00
CA ASN A 237 12.71 -1.37 -9.42
C ASN A 237 12.49 -2.70 -10.17
N GLY A 238 11.48 -3.48 -9.79
CA GLY A 238 11.03 -4.66 -10.55
C GLY A 238 12.14 -5.66 -10.86
N ALA A 239 13.00 -5.94 -9.87
CA ALA A 239 14.14 -6.83 -10.01
C ALA A 239 14.31 -7.69 -8.75
N ASP A 240 14.91 -8.87 -8.90
CA ASP A 240 15.27 -9.73 -7.78
C ASP A 240 16.31 -9.05 -6.88
N PRO A 241 16.27 -9.29 -5.55
CA PRO A 241 17.37 -8.96 -4.67
C PRO A 241 18.69 -9.58 -5.14
N ASP A 242 19.81 -8.89 -4.88
CA ASP A 242 21.13 -9.48 -5.12
C ASP A 242 21.47 -10.54 -4.06
N PHE A 243 21.15 -11.80 -4.37
CA PHE A 243 21.42 -12.95 -3.49
C PHE A 243 22.91 -13.26 -3.28
N LYS A 244 23.83 -12.65 -4.04
CA LYS A 244 25.29 -12.78 -3.80
C LYS A 244 25.78 -11.77 -2.77
N CYS A 245 25.04 -10.68 -2.55
CA CYS A 245 25.36 -9.70 -1.54
C CYS A 245 25.16 -10.31 -0.14
N ARG A 246 26.21 -10.27 0.69
CA ARG A 246 26.14 -10.79 2.06
C ARG A 246 25.36 -9.88 3.02
N ASN A 247 25.17 -8.62 2.63
CA ASN A 247 24.52 -7.60 3.45
C ASN A 247 23.29 -7.08 2.69
N LEU A 248 22.11 -7.59 3.05
CA LEU A 248 20.86 -6.99 2.61
C LEU A 248 20.64 -5.71 3.43
N SER A 249 20.70 -4.54 2.80
CA SER A 249 20.40 -3.26 3.44
C SER A 249 18.89 -3.10 3.56
N LEU A 250 18.29 -3.74 4.57
CA LEU A 250 16.92 -3.45 4.99
C LEU A 250 16.94 -2.19 5.86
N ASP A 251 16.04 -1.26 5.60
CA ASP A 251 15.89 -0.03 6.41
C ASP A 251 15.16 -0.34 7.72
N VAL A 252 15.78 -1.12 8.60
CA VAL A 252 15.15 -1.58 9.86
C VAL A 252 14.94 -0.41 10.83
N GLU A 253 15.82 0.60 10.82
CA GLU A 253 15.69 1.77 11.68
C GLU A 253 14.49 2.63 11.29
N GLY A 254 14.33 2.93 9.99
CA GLY A 254 13.15 3.64 9.49
C GLY A 254 11.85 2.86 9.70
N LEU A 255 11.88 1.53 9.62
CA LEU A 255 10.72 0.70 9.96
C LEU A 255 10.35 0.84 11.44
N ILE A 256 11.32 0.73 12.36
CA ILE A 256 11.07 0.85 13.81
C ILE A 256 10.50 2.22 14.18
N ASP A 257 11.05 3.32 13.63
CA ASP A 257 10.56 4.67 13.90
C ASP A 257 9.10 4.85 13.43
N ASN A 258 8.79 4.40 12.21
CA ASN A 258 7.43 4.41 11.68
C ASN A 258 6.48 3.53 12.51
N MET A 259 6.97 2.41 13.06
CA MET A 259 6.20 1.53 13.93
C MET A 259 5.84 2.21 15.25
N VAL A 260 6.81 2.86 15.91
CA VAL A 260 6.61 3.57 17.18
C VAL A 260 5.59 4.69 17.01
N ASP A 261 5.72 5.49 15.94
CA ASP A 261 4.81 6.59 15.66
C ASP A 261 3.39 6.08 15.39
N LYS A 262 3.24 5.04 14.55
CA LYS A 262 1.92 4.46 14.25
C LYS A 262 1.24 3.89 15.49
N THR A 263 1.96 3.14 16.33
CA THR A 263 1.39 2.59 17.58
C THR A 263 1.00 3.69 18.57
N LYS A 264 1.78 4.77 18.67
CA LYS A 264 1.44 5.92 19.52
C LYS A 264 0.17 6.61 19.04
N VAL A 265 0.03 6.83 17.72
CA VAL A 265 -1.16 7.39 17.09
C VAL A 265 -2.39 6.52 17.34
N GLU A 266 -2.31 5.21 17.04
CA GLU A 266 -3.43 4.27 17.24
C GLU A 266 -3.88 4.21 18.71
N SER A 267 -2.93 4.16 19.66
CA SER A 267 -3.30 4.16 21.09
C SER A 267 -3.96 5.47 21.53
N SER A 268 -3.53 6.60 20.95
CA SER A 268 -4.11 7.91 21.24
C SER A 268 -5.51 8.06 20.66
N GLN A 269 -5.74 7.53 19.45
CA GLN A 269 -7.06 7.48 18.81
C GLN A 269 -8.02 6.58 19.57
N ALA A 270 -7.58 5.39 20.00
CA ALA A 270 -8.40 4.49 20.81
C ALA A 270 -8.83 5.14 22.13
N LYS A 271 -7.90 5.85 22.80
CA LYS A 271 -8.22 6.62 24.02
C LYS A 271 -9.17 7.78 23.75
N ALA A 272 -9.03 8.47 22.61
CA ALA A 272 -9.92 9.55 22.23
C ALA A 272 -11.36 9.03 22.03
N ILE A 273 -11.53 7.93 21.31
CA ILE A 273 -12.84 7.28 21.10
C ILE A 273 -13.46 6.82 22.44
N GLU A 274 -12.65 6.26 23.35
CA GLU A 274 -13.15 5.84 24.67
C GLU A 274 -13.62 7.03 25.52
N LEU A 275 -12.87 8.14 25.49
CA LEU A 275 -13.23 9.37 26.20
C LEU A 275 -14.48 10.01 25.61
N GLU A 276 -14.61 10.02 24.28
CA GLU A 276 -15.77 10.54 23.57
C GLU A 276 -17.03 9.76 23.94
N LYS A 277 -16.95 8.41 24.00
CA LYS A 277 -18.06 7.57 24.46
C LYS A 277 -18.44 7.83 25.93
N LYS A 278 -17.47 8.06 26.81
CA LYS A 278 -17.73 8.42 28.21
C LYS A 278 -18.37 9.79 28.32
N LEU A 279 -17.93 10.75 27.51
CA LEU A 279 -18.50 12.09 27.45
C LEU A 279 -19.98 12.05 27.03
N ASP A 280 -20.31 11.29 25.98
CA ASP A 280 -21.70 11.14 25.52
C ASP A 280 -22.59 10.50 26.58
N ALA A 281 -22.08 9.51 27.31
CA ALA A 281 -22.82 8.87 28.40
C ALA A 281 -23.11 9.85 29.56
N GLU A 282 -22.11 10.64 29.97
CA GLU A 282 -22.28 11.66 31.01
C GLU A 282 -23.19 12.82 30.57
N LEU A 283 -23.10 13.25 29.32
CA LEU A 283 -24.01 14.26 28.76
C LEU A 283 -25.46 13.77 28.76
N THR A 284 -25.68 12.50 28.40
CA THR A 284 -27.00 11.86 28.44
C THR A 284 -27.54 11.80 29.86
N ALA A 285 -26.75 11.31 30.82
CA ALA A 285 -27.13 11.25 32.23
C ALA A 285 -27.45 12.64 32.80
N ARG A 286 -26.67 13.67 32.42
CA ARG A 286 -26.93 15.05 32.83
C ARG A 286 -28.25 15.56 32.28
N HIS A 287 -28.55 15.28 31.00
CA HIS A 287 -29.81 15.69 30.39
C HIS A 287 -31.02 14.99 31.02
N GLU A 288 -30.89 13.73 31.42
CA GLU A 288 -31.92 12.99 32.16
C GLU A 288 -32.16 13.60 33.55
N LEU A 289 -31.10 13.87 34.30
CA LEU A 289 -31.18 14.54 35.61
C LEU A 289 -31.80 15.94 35.52
N ASP A 290 -31.41 16.73 34.51
CA ASP A 290 -31.99 18.06 34.27
C ASP A 290 -33.49 17.97 33.94
N ALA A 291 -33.93 16.92 33.24
CA ALA A 291 -35.33 16.68 32.95
C ALA A 291 -36.12 16.25 34.20
N GLU A 292 -35.54 15.39 35.05
CA GLU A 292 -36.14 15.00 36.33
C GLU A 292 -36.24 16.18 37.30
N LEU A 293 -35.21 17.02 37.38
CA LEU A 293 -35.22 18.22 38.20
C LEU A 293 -36.33 19.17 37.78
N LYS A 294 -36.46 19.46 36.47
CA LYS A 294 -37.55 20.32 35.97
C LYS A 294 -38.93 19.75 36.27
N LYS A 295 -39.09 18.43 36.17
CA LYS A 295 -40.35 17.78 36.53
C LYS A 295 -40.65 17.94 38.01
N MET A 296 -39.65 17.71 38.87
CA MET A 296 -39.78 17.85 40.31
C MET A 296 -40.07 19.30 40.72
N GLU A 297 -39.40 20.28 40.11
CA GLU A 297 -39.69 21.70 40.28
C GLU A 297 -41.15 22.03 39.93
N GLY A 298 -41.65 21.54 38.79
CA GLY A 298 -43.05 21.71 38.40
C GLY A 298 -44.04 21.05 39.38
N ASP A 299 -43.73 19.86 39.87
CA ASP A 299 -44.55 19.16 40.89
C ASP A 299 -44.57 19.95 42.21
N TYR A 300 -43.43 20.51 42.64
CA TYR A 300 -43.35 21.37 43.82
C TYR A 300 -44.14 22.68 43.64
N GLU A 301 -44.02 23.35 42.49
CA GLU A 301 -44.79 24.56 42.18
C GLU A 301 -46.30 24.28 42.23
N HIS A 302 -46.73 23.15 41.66
CA HIS A 302 -48.13 22.74 41.72
C HIS A 302 -48.59 22.50 43.15
N ARG A 303 -47.78 21.80 43.96
CA ARG A 303 -48.08 21.54 45.37
C ARG A 303 -48.18 22.83 46.20
N VAL A 304 -47.32 23.80 45.92
CA VAL A 304 -47.36 25.12 46.55
C VAL A 304 -48.67 25.83 46.18
N HIS A 305 -49.09 25.79 44.91
CA HIS A 305 -50.36 26.35 44.48
C HIS A 305 -51.57 25.69 45.16
N GLU A 306 -51.58 24.36 45.29
CA GLU A 306 -52.64 23.63 46.01
C GLU A 306 -52.73 24.08 47.48
N LEU A 307 -51.60 24.14 48.18
CA LEU A 307 -51.55 24.55 49.60
C LEU A 307 -51.96 26.00 49.80
N VAL A 308 -51.64 26.89 48.85
CA VAL A 308 -52.09 28.29 48.88
C VAL A 308 -53.61 28.36 48.72
N ALA A 309 -54.19 27.62 47.77
CA ALA A 309 -55.63 27.58 47.57
C ALA A 309 -56.38 27.00 48.79
N GLU A 310 -55.87 25.91 49.38
CA GLU A 310 -56.43 25.32 50.61
C GLU A 310 -56.33 26.27 51.81
N LYS A 311 -55.25 27.03 51.91
CA LYS A 311 -55.11 28.06 52.95
C LYS A 311 -56.13 29.19 52.77
N GLU A 312 -56.43 29.60 51.54
CA GLU A 312 -57.45 30.62 51.26
C GLU A 312 -58.85 30.12 51.60
N THR A 313 -59.21 28.89 51.24
CA THR A 313 -60.50 28.30 51.58
C THR A 313 -60.68 28.18 53.10
N LEU A 314 -59.70 27.63 53.81
CA LEU A 314 -59.71 27.56 55.28
C LEU A 314 -59.77 28.96 55.92
N GLY A 315 -59.11 29.94 55.32
CA GLY A 315 -59.19 31.34 55.74
C GLY A 315 -60.61 31.89 55.64
N SER A 316 -61.31 31.62 54.54
CA SER A 316 -62.70 32.03 54.34
C SER A 316 -63.68 31.34 55.30
N GLU A 317 -63.54 30.02 55.50
CA GLU A 317 -64.36 29.26 56.45
C GLU A 317 -64.15 29.72 57.90
N LYS A 318 -62.90 30.05 58.26
CA LYS A 318 -62.59 30.61 59.57
C LYS A 318 -63.29 31.95 59.76
N GLN A 319 -63.24 32.83 58.76
CA GLN A 319 -63.88 34.14 58.82
C GLN A 319 -65.41 34.03 58.92
N GLU A 320 -66.01 33.09 58.18
CA GLU A 320 -67.44 32.79 58.27
C GLU A 320 -67.84 32.31 59.68
N ARG A 321 -67.09 31.35 60.24
CA ARG A 321 -67.30 30.87 61.63
C ARG A 321 -67.08 31.95 62.68
N GLU A 322 -66.14 32.88 62.47
CA GLU A 322 -65.96 34.03 63.35
C GLU A 322 -67.17 34.97 63.30
N THR A 323 -67.74 35.22 62.13
CA THR A 323 -68.97 36.03 62.00
C THR A 323 -70.20 35.34 62.61
N GLU A 324 -70.34 34.02 62.43
CA GLU A 324 -71.40 33.24 63.09
C GLU A 324 -71.26 33.28 64.61
N ASN A 325 -70.05 33.08 65.14
CA ASN A 325 -69.80 33.16 66.59
C ASN A 325 -70.11 34.55 67.16
N GLN A 326 -69.74 35.62 66.46
CA GLN A 326 -70.09 37.00 66.86
C GLN A 326 -71.60 37.19 66.90
N THR A 327 -72.32 36.72 65.88
CA THR A 327 -73.78 36.79 65.81
C THR A 327 -74.45 36.00 66.94
N LEU A 328 -73.91 34.83 67.29
CA LEU A 328 -74.40 34.02 68.42
C LEU A 328 -74.12 34.69 69.77
N LEU A 329 -72.96 35.32 69.95
CA LEU A 329 -72.62 36.10 71.14
C LEU A 329 -73.57 37.29 71.32
N GLU A 330 -73.89 38.01 70.25
CA GLU A 330 -74.90 39.08 70.28
C GLU A 330 -76.27 38.55 70.72
N LYS A 331 -76.72 37.41 70.17
CA LYS A 331 -77.97 36.75 70.59
C LYS A 331 -77.96 36.34 72.06
N ILE A 332 -76.85 35.79 72.55
CA ILE A 332 -76.69 35.41 73.96
C ILE A 332 -76.79 36.65 74.85
N ASN A 333 -76.16 37.77 74.46
CA ASN A 333 -76.24 39.02 75.20
C ASN A 333 -77.67 39.56 75.24
N THR A 334 -78.40 39.57 74.12
CA THR A 334 -79.81 39.98 74.10
C THR A 334 -80.70 39.09 74.97
N LEU A 335 -80.49 37.76 74.96
CA LEU A 335 -81.21 36.83 75.82
C LEU A 335 -80.89 37.06 77.30
N ASN A 336 -79.63 37.36 77.65
CA ASN A 336 -79.25 37.71 79.01
C ASN A 336 -79.90 39.02 79.46
N GLU A 337 -80.02 40.03 78.58
CA GLU A 337 -80.76 41.27 78.85
C GLU A 337 -82.27 41.03 79.02
N GLU A 338 -82.87 40.14 78.22
CA GLU A 338 -84.27 39.71 78.38
C GLU A 338 -84.51 38.94 79.69
N VAL A 339 -83.58 38.09 80.11
CA VAL A 339 -83.62 37.40 81.39
C VAL A 339 -83.47 38.40 82.55
N HIS A 340 -82.58 39.38 82.42
CA HIS A 340 -82.37 40.43 83.43
C HIS A 340 -83.62 41.31 83.60
N THR A 341 -84.25 41.70 82.50
CA THR A 341 -85.51 42.48 82.52
C THR A 341 -86.71 41.67 83.01
N HIS A 342 -86.74 40.34 82.85
CA HIS A 342 -87.72 39.48 83.51
C HIS A 342 -87.46 39.32 85.02
N THR A 343 -86.20 39.32 85.46
CA THR A 343 -85.88 39.25 86.89
C THR A 343 -86.21 40.55 87.62
N GLU A 344 -86.03 41.71 86.99
CA GLU A 344 -86.39 43.02 87.57
C GLU A 344 -87.91 43.32 87.59
N LYS A 345 -88.73 42.63 86.79
CA LYS A 345 -90.21 42.75 86.83
C LYS A 345 -90.88 41.84 87.88
N THR A 346 -90.11 41.03 88.61
CA THR A 346 -90.63 40.07 89.61
C THR A 346 -90.21 40.40 91.05
N LEU A 347 -89.71 41.62 91.28
CA LEU A 347 -89.52 42.26 92.59
C LEU A 347 -90.47 43.46 92.69
#